data_AF-A0A1I6SKB9-F1
#
_entry.id   AF-A0A1I6SKB9-F1
#
_cell.length_a   1.000
_cell.length_b   1.000
_cell.length_c   1.000
_cell.angle_alpha   90.00
_cell.angle_beta   90.00
_cell.angle_gamma   90.00
#
_symmetry.space_group_name_H-M   'P 1'
#
loop_
_entity.id
_entity.type
_entity.pdbx_description
1 polymer ?
#
loop_
_entity_poly.entity_id
_entity_poly.type
_entity_poly.pdbx_seq_one_letter_code
_entity_poly.pdbx_strand_id
1 'polypeptide(L)'
;MRNIIIGCIYYVIFLILEWPNMHPVELIILLSILVFIPMVFSIVDKKKRDGDELFCYKLAAFFYPIAAISAMLAFVTNYFLFAIIWFIYTGIIALFGVCRLLERGWKSLEETAIDSGFIYLFLGGFWFFASVVNIPIMQFSSDIVLLTAAHFHYSAFLLPLFAGLLGRKQQEKSKLYTTAMFIMIISPMTVAIGITYSRTFEFFAVLLYLISLYIYGIFVWKTKFTSKSAKILLIISSSTLMVTILFSLFYSYGNFKHVMTITIAQMVWIHGVVNGVGVALPGCIGWMIEKAAPTYIHYGKPMSRIKGKMKIGENVLLENSLIEKNEYTGLINNMIDFDSKQFNTKNVSPLIIDFYENTKEYELKATIHWSRWFWPFAFLYEKISRRVQQIHLGMGNRLGRMYGEIVAIKDEKDGRNDVRAWVRKNELNETIFVALYSQHEYNEETYMNIALPLPYANMTGILKLRNDKKHLIITSRLRNSARGDEGIYLHSRFFTIRLPLTETFTIKEKDATMLTAHHQMWLFGAKFLEIDYEIEQKENIA
;
A
#
# COMPACT_ATOMS: atom_id res chain seq x y z
N MET A 1 -1.34 -18.17 16.90
CA MET A 1 -1.12 -18.79 18.22
C MET A 1 0.19 -19.58 18.31
N ARG A 2 0.48 -20.55 17.41
CA ARG A 2 1.74 -21.33 17.44
C ARG A 2 3.01 -20.50 17.71
N ASN A 3 3.26 -19.48 16.90
CA ASN A 3 4.47 -18.65 17.02
C ASN A 3 4.52 -17.84 18.33
N ILE A 4 3.37 -17.46 18.91
CA ILE A 4 3.30 -16.78 20.21
C ILE A 4 3.74 -17.75 21.32
N ILE A 5 3.26 -19.00 21.28
CA ILE A 5 3.63 -20.03 22.27
C ILE A 5 5.13 -20.31 22.19
N ILE A 6 5.67 -20.52 20.98
CA ILE A 6 7.12 -20.73 20.76
C ILE A 6 7.93 -19.57 21.35
N GLY A 7 7.52 -18.34 21.05
CA GLY A 7 8.16 -17.14 21.57
C GLY A 7 8.13 -17.03 23.10
N CYS A 8 6.99 -17.29 23.73
CA CYS A 8 6.89 -17.33 25.18
C CYS A 8 7.81 -18.39 25.80
N ILE A 9 7.91 -19.58 25.20
CA ILE A 9 8.81 -20.64 25.65
C ILE A 9 10.27 -20.17 25.57
N TYR A 10 10.69 -19.60 24.43
CA TYR A 10 12.05 -19.06 24.28
C TYR A 10 12.33 -17.92 25.26
N TYR A 11 11.36 -17.05 25.55
CA TYR A 11 11.54 -15.97 26.51
C TYR A 11 11.74 -16.53 27.93
N VAL A 12 10.97 -17.55 28.34
CA VAL A 12 11.19 -18.23 29.63
C VAL A 12 12.55 -18.91 29.69
N ILE A 13 12.97 -19.58 28.61
CA ILE A 13 14.32 -20.19 28.53
C ILE A 13 15.40 -19.12 28.69
N PHE A 14 15.28 -17.98 28.01
CA PHE A 14 16.21 -16.86 28.16
C PHE A 14 16.30 -16.37 29.61
N LEU A 15 15.16 -16.17 30.27
CA LEU A 15 15.13 -15.76 31.69
C LEU A 15 15.83 -16.76 32.61
N ILE A 16 15.75 -18.06 32.31
CA ILE A 16 16.42 -19.11 33.09
C ILE A 16 17.93 -19.08 32.84
N LEU A 17 18.37 -18.94 31.58
CA LEU A 17 19.78 -18.93 31.21
C LEU A 17 20.51 -17.70 31.75
N GLU A 18 19.91 -16.52 31.64
CA GLU A 18 20.50 -15.23 32.00
C GLU A 18 20.05 -14.71 33.38
N TRP A 19 19.44 -15.57 34.21
CA TRP A 19 19.00 -15.20 35.57
C TRP A 19 20.06 -14.43 36.40
N PRO A 20 21.34 -14.83 36.42
CA PRO A 20 22.35 -14.12 37.22
C PRO A 20 22.77 -12.76 36.62
N ASN A 21 22.58 -12.51 35.32
CA ASN A 21 23.13 -11.35 34.60
C ASN A 21 22.07 -10.58 33.79
N MET A 22 20.88 -10.38 34.35
CA MET A 22 19.78 -9.76 33.60
C MET A 22 20.04 -8.29 33.24
N HIS A 23 20.22 -8.01 31.95
CA HIS A 23 20.23 -6.65 31.40
C HIS A 23 18.80 -6.19 31.02
N PRO A 24 18.25 -5.13 31.64
CA PRO A 24 16.88 -4.71 31.38
C PRO A 24 16.56 -4.39 29.92
N VAL A 25 17.53 -3.87 29.17
CA VAL A 25 17.36 -3.49 27.76
C VAL A 25 17.26 -4.74 26.86
N GLU A 26 18.10 -5.75 27.10
CA GLU A 26 18.04 -7.02 26.37
C GLU A 26 16.72 -7.75 26.63
N LEU A 27 16.25 -7.74 27.89
CA LEU A 27 14.97 -8.31 28.29
C LEU A 27 13.81 -7.70 27.50
N ILE A 28 13.71 -6.36 27.43
CA ILE A 28 12.63 -5.73 26.67
C ILE A 28 12.79 -5.98 25.16
N ILE A 29 14.00 -5.95 24.60
CA ILE A 29 14.19 -6.24 23.18
C ILE A 29 13.70 -7.66 22.86
N LEU A 30 14.12 -8.67 23.64
CA LEU A 30 13.67 -10.04 23.45
C LEU A 30 12.19 -10.22 23.74
N LEU A 31 11.61 -9.48 24.68
CA LEU A 31 10.16 -9.49 24.90
C LEU A 31 9.41 -9.03 23.63
N SER A 32 9.89 -7.97 22.96
CA SER A 32 9.31 -7.56 21.68
C SER A 32 9.48 -8.62 20.60
N ILE A 33 10.70 -9.16 20.45
CA ILE A 33 11.05 -10.14 19.42
C ILE A 33 10.23 -11.43 19.56
N LEU A 34 10.20 -11.95 20.78
CA LEU A 34 9.65 -13.26 21.09
C LEU A 34 8.13 -13.20 21.33
N VAL A 35 7.59 -12.11 21.89
CA VAL A 35 6.17 -12.06 22.25
C VAL A 35 5.38 -11.08 21.39
N PHE A 36 5.81 -9.82 21.25
CA PHE A 36 4.97 -8.81 20.60
C PHE A 36 4.90 -8.94 19.08
N ILE A 37 6.00 -9.27 18.40
CA ILE A 37 5.98 -9.48 16.94
C ILE A 37 5.00 -10.59 16.52
N PRO A 38 5.03 -11.82 17.08
CA PRO A 38 4.06 -12.84 16.69
C PRO A 38 2.62 -12.51 17.13
N MET A 39 2.42 -11.74 18.22
CA MET A 39 1.10 -11.20 18.57
C MET A 39 0.60 -10.24 17.50
N VAL A 40 1.43 -9.31 17.03
CA VAL A 40 1.10 -8.38 15.94
C VAL A 40 0.68 -9.11 14.67
N PHE A 41 1.39 -10.16 14.27
CA PHE A 41 1.02 -10.98 13.10
C PHE A 41 -0.30 -11.74 13.25
N SER A 42 -0.84 -11.84 14.47
CA SER A 42 -2.19 -12.36 14.72
C SER A 42 -3.29 -11.31 14.58
N ILE A 43 -2.93 -10.03 14.66
CA ILE A 43 -3.85 -8.88 14.60
C ILE A 43 -3.98 -8.35 13.16
N VAL A 44 -2.86 -8.29 12.42
CA VAL A 44 -2.80 -7.65 11.10
C VAL A 44 -3.27 -8.58 9.98
N ASP A 45 -3.89 -7.98 8.97
CA ASP A 45 -4.35 -8.68 7.77
C ASP A 45 -3.22 -9.22 6.93
N LYS A 46 -3.35 -10.51 6.64
CA LYS A 46 -2.42 -11.28 5.82
C LYS A 46 -3.08 -11.98 4.66
N LYS A 47 -4.41 -11.96 4.61
CA LYS A 47 -5.20 -12.66 3.59
C LYS A 47 -5.57 -11.72 2.45
N LYS A 48 -5.58 -12.27 1.25
CA LYS A 48 -6.14 -11.69 0.04
C LYS A 48 -7.63 -12.02 -0.05
N ARG A 49 -8.30 -11.46 -1.06
CA ARG A 49 -9.73 -11.72 -1.33
C ARG A 49 -10.07 -13.18 -1.65
N ASP A 50 -9.13 -13.90 -2.26
CA ASP A 50 -9.25 -15.33 -2.57
C ASP A 50 -9.06 -16.25 -1.34
N GLY A 51 -8.82 -15.67 -0.16
CA GLY A 51 -8.56 -16.38 1.09
C GLY A 51 -7.11 -16.84 1.25
N ASP A 52 -6.28 -16.74 0.21
CA ASP A 52 -4.86 -17.07 0.29
C ASP A 52 -4.09 -16.01 1.08
N GLU A 53 -2.97 -16.41 1.67
CA GLU A 53 -2.10 -15.49 2.41
C GLU A 53 -1.08 -14.81 1.49
N LEU A 54 -0.72 -13.58 1.81
CA LEU A 54 0.37 -12.84 1.16
C LEU A 54 1.68 -13.64 1.25
N PHE A 55 2.40 -13.73 0.14
CA PHE A 55 3.64 -14.51 0.05
C PHE A 55 4.68 -14.09 1.11
N CYS A 56 4.89 -12.78 1.30
CA CYS A 56 5.81 -12.26 2.30
C CYS A 56 5.41 -12.66 3.73
N TYR A 57 4.10 -12.78 4.03
CA TYR A 57 3.64 -13.27 5.32
C TYR A 57 3.94 -14.76 5.49
N LYS A 58 3.73 -15.58 4.46
CA LYS A 58 4.06 -17.02 4.51
C LYS A 58 5.55 -17.23 4.83
N LEU A 59 6.42 -16.47 4.17
CA LEU A 59 7.86 -16.48 4.46
C LEU A 59 8.16 -16.05 5.90
N ALA A 60 7.60 -14.95 6.37
CA ALA A 60 7.79 -14.48 7.75
C ALA A 60 7.32 -15.51 8.77
N ALA A 61 6.13 -16.09 8.58
CA ALA A 61 5.57 -17.10 9.49
C ALA A 61 6.40 -18.39 9.54
N PHE A 62 6.99 -18.79 8.40
CA PHE A 62 7.84 -19.97 8.27
C PHE A 62 9.20 -19.79 8.95
N PHE A 63 9.88 -18.67 8.69
CA PHE A 63 11.23 -18.42 9.23
C PHE A 63 11.24 -17.89 10.67
N TYR A 64 10.09 -17.47 11.21
CA TYR A 64 9.99 -16.90 12.56
C TYR A 64 10.67 -17.74 13.66
N PRO A 65 10.44 -19.06 13.82
CA PRO A 65 11.05 -19.81 14.92
C PRO A 65 12.59 -19.77 14.90
N ILE A 66 13.18 -19.87 13.70
CA ILE A 66 14.63 -19.83 13.49
C ILE A 66 15.18 -18.44 13.81
N ALA A 67 14.50 -17.39 13.35
CA ALA A 67 14.90 -16.02 13.62
C ALA A 67 14.78 -15.66 15.11
N ALA A 68 13.70 -16.11 15.76
CA ALA A 68 13.43 -15.88 17.18
C ALA A 68 14.50 -16.51 18.08
N ILE A 69 14.82 -17.80 17.87
CA ILE A 69 15.88 -18.46 18.65
C ILE A 69 17.25 -17.86 18.35
N SER A 70 17.51 -17.44 17.10
CA SER A 70 18.76 -16.77 16.74
C SER A 70 18.90 -15.44 17.50
N ALA A 71 17.87 -14.60 17.54
CA ALA A 71 17.93 -13.36 18.30
C ALA A 71 18.23 -13.59 19.79
N MET A 72 17.63 -14.62 20.40
CA MET A 72 17.95 -15.01 21.78
C MET A 72 19.40 -15.46 21.93
N LEU A 73 19.86 -16.37 21.06
CA LEU A 73 21.24 -16.87 21.09
C LEU A 73 22.27 -15.77 20.81
N ALA A 74 21.91 -14.73 20.06
CA ALA A 74 22.79 -13.60 19.80
C ALA A 74 23.19 -12.87 21.09
N PHE A 75 22.26 -12.69 22.05
CA PHE A 75 22.60 -12.12 23.36
C PHE A 75 23.33 -13.10 24.27
N VAL A 76 22.89 -14.37 24.31
CA VAL A 76 23.53 -15.39 25.16
C VAL A 76 24.98 -15.69 24.74
N THR A 77 25.25 -15.73 23.43
CA THR A 77 26.55 -16.17 22.89
C THR A 77 27.42 -15.02 22.37
N ASN A 78 26.85 -13.83 22.16
CA ASN A 78 27.48 -12.72 21.46
C ASN A 78 28.00 -13.06 20.05
N TYR A 79 27.47 -14.12 19.42
CA TYR A 79 27.92 -14.56 18.11
C TYR A 79 27.15 -13.86 16.97
N PHE A 80 27.89 -13.16 16.11
CA PHE A 80 27.33 -12.29 15.07
C PHE A 80 26.39 -12.99 14.08
N LEU A 81 26.62 -14.28 13.79
CA LEU A 81 25.84 -15.03 12.81
C LEU A 81 24.36 -15.09 13.20
N PHE A 82 24.08 -15.25 14.50
CA PHE A 82 22.72 -15.26 15.02
C PHE A 82 22.03 -13.89 14.86
N ALA A 83 22.77 -12.81 15.06
CA ALA A 83 22.27 -11.46 14.85
C ALA A 83 22.00 -11.15 13.37
N ILE A 84 22.81 -11.68 12.44
CA ILE A 84 22.56 -11.58 10.99
C ILE A 84 21.25 -12.29 10.62
N ILE A 85 20.98 -13.47 11.16
CA ILE A 85 19.73 -14.20 10.89
C ILE A 85 18.53 -13.36 11.33
N TRP A 86 18.59 -12.75 12.51
CA TRP A 86 17.54 -11.81 12.97
C TRP A 86 17.40 -10.61 12.02
N PHE A 87 18.51 -9.99 11.62
CA PHE A 87 18.49 -8.84 10.73
C PHE A 87 17.85 -9.17 9.36
N ILE A 88 18.24 -10.28 8.73
CA ILE A 88 17.62 -10.76 7.48
C ILE A 88 16.12 -10.99 7.66
N TYR A 89 15.72 -11.58 8.79
CA TYR A 89 14.32 -11.82 9.09
C TYR A 89 13.51 -10.52 9.20
N THR A 90 14.03 -9.48 9.86
CA THR A 90 13.37 -8.16 9.87
C THR A 90 13.24 -7.56 8.47
N GLY A 91 14.14 -7.90 7.53
CA GLY A 91 14.02 -7.55 6.11
C GLY A 91 12.82 -8.21 5.43
N ILE A 92 12.53 -9.49 5.73
CA ILE A 92 11.32 -10.19 5.25
C ILE A 92 10.06 -9.49 5.79
N ILE A 93 10.07 -9.08 7.06
CA ILE A 93 8.95 -8.34 7.66
C ILE A 93 8.77 -6.97 6.97
N ALA A 94 9.85 -6.24 6.73
CA ALA A 94 9.76 -4.96 6.02
C ALA A 94 9.22 -5.14 4.59
N LEU A 95 9.64 -6.19 3.86
CA LEU A 95 9.08 -6.51 2.55
C LEU A 95 7.57 -6.78 2.63
N PHE A 96 7.08 -7.42 3.70
CA PHE A 96 5.64 -7.57 3.92
C PHE A 96 4.92 -6.21 4.05
N GLY A 97 5.49 -5.27 4.81
CA GLY A 97 4.96 -3.89 4.90
C GLY A 97 5.02 -3.14 3.57
N VAL A 98 6.16 -3.21 2.85
CA VAL A 98 6.37 -2.54 1.56
C VAL A 98 5.41 -3.06 0.50
N CYS A 99 5.26 -4.39 0.36
CA CYS A 99 4.35 -4.96 -0.63
C CYS A 99 2.90 -4.51 -0.38
N ARG A 100 2.45 -4.49 0.88
CA ARG A 100 1.12 -3.99 1.26
C ARG A 100 0.94 -2.51 0.93
N LEU A 101 1.93 -1.69 1.27
CA LEU A 101 1.91 -0.25 1.00
C LEU A 101 1.92 0.05 -0.51
N LEU A 102 2.73 -0.64 -1.29
CA LEU A 102 2.84 -0.40 -2.74
C LEU A 102 1.59 -0.86 -3.50
N GLU A 103 0.97 -1.99 -3.14
CA GLU A 103 -0.25 -2.47 -3.82
C GLU A 103 -1.47 -1.60 -3.48
N ARG A 104 -1.59 -1.14 -2.23
CA ARG A 104 -2.70 -0.29 -1.77
C ARG A 104 -2.50 1.18 -2.16
N GLY A 105 -1.27 1.67 -2.06
CA GLY A 105 -0.93 3.09 -2.05
C GLY A 105 -1.07 3.75 -0.67
N TRP A 106 -0.64 5.01 -0.59
CA TRP A 106 -0.50 5.75 0.68
C TRP A 106 -1.80 6.33 1.26
N LYS A 107 -2.91 6.33 0.50
CA LYS A 107 -4.10 7.16 0.81
C LYS A 107 -4.82 6.71 2.08
N SER A 108 -4.81 5.41 2.36
CA SER A 108 -5.30 4.85 3.63
C SER A 108 -4.21 4.98 4.69
N LEU A 109 -4.21 6.10 5.41
CA LEU A 109 -3.17 6.44 6.38
C LEU A 109 -3.09 5.44 7.54
N GLU A 110 -4.22 4.88 7.96
CA GLU A 110 -4.32 3.88 9.02
C GLU A 110 -3.57 2.59 8.67
N GLU A 111 -3.70 2.13 7.42
CA GLU A 111 -2.95 0.98 6.93
C GLU A 111 -1.49 1.35 6.69
N THR A 112 -1.21 2.58 6.23
CA THR A 112 0.16 3.08 6.06
C THR A 112 0.89 3.16 7.41
N ALA A 113 0.20 3.48 8.51
CA ALA A 113 0.78 3.48 9.84
C ALA A 113 1.19 2.07 10.30
N ILE A 114 0.33 1.07 10.03
CA ILE A 114 0.64 -0.35 10.29
C ILE A 114 1.84 -0.80 9.45
N ASP A 115 1.85 -0.50 8.16
CA ASP A 115 2.95 -0.89 7.26
C ASP A 115 4.27 -0.21 7.63
N SER A 116 4.22 1.06 8.03
CA SER A 116 5.39 1.81 8.49
C SER A 116 6.03 1.15 9.70
N GLY A 117 5.23 0.61 10.63
CA GLY A 117 5.75 -0.17 11.75
C GLY A 117 6.60 -1.36 11.31
N PHE A 118 6.11 -2.16 10.36
CA PHE A 118 6.86 -3.29 9.82
C PHE A 118 8.13 -2.87 9.09
N ILE A 119 8.10 -1.73 8.38
CA ILE A 119 9.26 -1.18 7.69
C ILE A 119 10.31 -0.71 8.70
N TYR A 120 9.91 -0.01 9.76
CA TYR A 120 10.81 0.47 10.81
C TYR A 120 11.47 -0.66 11.61
N LEU A 121 10.82 -1.82 11.71
CA LEU A 121 11.40 -2.98 12.37
C LEU A 121 12.70 -3.45 11.69
N PHE A 122 12.89 -3.21 10.39
CA PHE A 122 14.16 -3.50 9.70
C PHE A 122 15.32 -2.65 10.24
N LEU A 123 15.07 -1.38 10.58
CA LEU A 123 16.05 -0.56 11.28
C LEU A 123 16.30 -1.10 12.69
N GLY A 124 15.26 -1.62 13.37
CA GLY A 124 15.43 -2.33 14.64
C GLY A 124 16.38 -3.52 14.53
N GLY A 125 16.23 -4.35 13.50
CA GLY A 125 17.13 -5.46 13.20
C GLY A 125 18.56 -5.02 12.89
N PHE A 126 18.73 -3.92 12.16
CA PHE A 126 20.04 -3.33 11.88
C PHE A 126 20.74 -2.87 13.19
N TRP A 127 20.05 -2.10 14.02
CA TRP A 127 20.60 -1.60 15.29
C TRP A 127 20.87 -2.74 16.28
N PHE A 128 20.04 -3.79 16.30
CA PHE A 128 20.29 -5.01 17.06
C PHE A 128 21.57 -5.72 16.59
N PHE A 129 21.74 -5.88 15.28
CA PHE A 129 22.95 -6.47 14.72
C PHE A 129 24.18 -5.64 15.07
N ALA A 130 24.10 -4.32 14.93
CA ALA A 130 25.18 -3.42 15.28
C ALA A 130 25.56 -3.49 16.77
N SER A 131 24.57 -3.64 17.68
CA SER A 131 24.85 -3.78 19.11
C SER A 131 25.57 -5.09 19.44
N VAL A 132 25.16 -6.22 18.86
CA VAL A 132 25.80 -7.52 19.11
C VAL A 132 27.24 -7.56 18.57
N VAL A 133 27.48 -6.95 17.41
CA VAL A 133 28.81 -6.92 16.78
C VAL A 133 29.70 -5.78 17.31
N ASN A 134 29.17 -4.91 18.19
CA ASN A 134 29.87 -3.73 18.71
C ASN A 134 30.40 -2.81 17.59
N ILE A 135 29.60 -2.59 16.54
CA ILE A 135 29.96 -1.68 15.45
C ILE A 135 29.91 -0.23 15.97
N PRO A 136 31.00 0.55 15.88
CA PRO A 136 30.96 1.96 16.26
C PRO A 136 30.16 2.76 15.22
N ILE A 137 28.99 3.27 15.63
CA ILE A 137 28.11 4.09 14.78
C ILE A 137 28.05 5.49 15.35
N MET A 138 28.38 6.51 14.54
CA MET A 138 28.18 7.93 14.87
C MET A 138 28.75 8.35 16.26
N GLN A 139 29.83 7.72 16.71
CA GLN A 139 30.44 7.91 18.03
C GLN A 139 29.51 7.62 19.23
N PHE A 140 28.43 6.86 19.01
CA PHE A 140 27.54 6.43 20.08
C PHE A 140 28.19 5.37 20.96
N SER A 141 27.86 5.41 22.26
CA SER A 141 28.19 4.32 23.18
C SER A 141 27.38 3.06 22.84
N SER A 142 27.89 1.89 23.21
CA SER A 142 27.20 0.61 23.00
C SER A 142 25.79 0.60 23.59
N ASP A 143 25.59 1.26 24.74
CA ASP A 143 24.27 1.42 25.37
C ASP A 143 23.29 2.19 24.48
N ILE A 144 23.73 3.27 23.82
CA ILE A 144 22.87 4.06 22.92
C ILE A 144 22.51 3.24 21.68
N VAL A 145 23.44 2.46 21.13
CA VAL A 145 23.18 1.54 20.00
C VAL A 145 22.09 0.52 20.38
N LEU A 146 22.23 -0.11 21.55
CA LEU A 146 21.27 -1.09 22.06
C LEU A 146 19.90 -0.45 22.38
N LEU A 147 19.88 0.71 23.04
CA LEU A 147 18.65 1.46 23.29
C LEU A 147 17.97 1.85 21.98
N THR A 148 18.73 2.21 20.95
CA THR A 148 18.17 2.54 19.63
C THR A 148 17.47 1.34 19.01
N ALA A 149 18.06 0.14 19.14
CA ALA A 149 17.39 -1.11 18.74
C ALA A 149 16.05 -1.29 19.46
N ALA A 150 16.00 -1.04 20.79
CA ALA A 150 14.75 -1.09 21.55
C ALA A 150 13.70 -0.09 21.04
N HIS A 151 14.09 1.16 20.75
CA HIS A 151 13.15 2.18 20.24
C HIS A 151 12.50 1.76 18.91
N PHE A 152 13.25 1.12 18.02
CA PHE A 152 12.70 0.63 16.75
C PHE A 152 11.81 -0.61 16.90
N HIS A 153 12.07 -1.49 17.88
CA HIS A 153 11.21 -2.64 18.19
C HIS A 153 9.95 -2.28 18.98
N TYR A 154 9.86 -1.06 19.53
CA TYR A 154 8.72 -0.60 20.32
C TYR A 154 8.07 0.64 19.73
N SER A 155 8.68 1.81 19.92
CA SER A 155 8.09 3.10 19.55
C SER A 155 7.85 3.19 18.04
N ALA A 156 8.84 2.83 17.22
CA ALA A 156 8.71 2.90 15.77
C ALA A 156 7.85 1.78 15.15
N PHE A 157 7.77 0.62 15.82
CA PHE A 157 7.01 -0.54 15.35
C PHE A 157 5.56 -0.55 15.87
N LEU A 158 5.37 -0.59 17.19
CA LEU A 158 4.08 -0.84 17.83
C LEU A 158 3.18 0.41 17.85
N LEU A 159 3.72 1.60 18.06
CA LEU A 159 2.89 2.80 18.22
C LEU A 159 2.20 3.23 16.91
N PRO A 160 2.89 3.30 15.75
CA PRO A 160 2.21 3.50 14.46
C PRO A 160 1.18 2.41 14.17
N LEU A 161 1.48 1.16 14.53
CA LEU A 161 0.56 0.05 14.36
C LEU A 161 -0.70 0.20 15.20
N PHE A 162 -0.58 0.51 16.50
CA PHE A 162 -1.74 0.75 17.37
C PHE A 162 -2.54 1.97 16.94
N ALA A 163 -1.86 3.03 16.48
CA ALA A 163 -2.53 4.18 15.89
C ALA A 163 -3.33 3.78 14.64
N GLY A 164 -2.74 2.99 13.74
CA GLY A 164 -3.44 2.48 12.56
C GLY A 164 -4.65 1.60 12.89
N LEU A 165 -4.54 0.70 13.88
CA LEU A 165 -5.66 -0.12 14.34
C LEU A 165 -6.81 0.72 14.92
N LEU A 166 -6.48 1.79 15.66
CA LEU A 166 -7.47 2.77 16.10
C LEU A 166 -8.12 3.49 14.91
N GLY A 167 -7.35 3.74 13.85
CA GLY A 167 -7.82 4.40 12.63
C GLY A 167 -8.87 3.58 11.88
N ARG A 168 -8.78 2.25 11.93
CA ARG A 168 -9.81 1.33 11.39
C ARG A 168 -11.15 1.45 12.11
N LYS A 169 -11.14 1.86 13.39
CA LYS A 169 -12.34 2.04 14.21
C LYS A 169 -13.03 3.40 14.01
N GLN A 170 -12.36 4.37 13.39
CA GLN A 170 -12.95 5.69 13.12
C GLN A 170 -13.81 5.63 11.85
N GLN A 171 -15.09 5.99 11.96
CA GLN A 171 -15.98 6.11 10.79
C GLN A 171 -15.60 7.31 9.93
N GLU A 172 -15.37 8.46 10.56
CA GLU A 172 -14.86 9.67 9.94
C GLU A 172 -13.61 10.15 10.67
N LYS A 173 -12.54 10.41 9.93
CA LYS A 173 -11.26 10.82 10.52
C LYS A 173 -11.21 12.33 10.60
N SER A 174 -11.17 12.86 11.81
CA SER A 174 -10.88 14.28 12.03
C SER A 174 -9.51 14.63 11.43
N LYS A 175 -9.36 15.88 10.95
CA LYS A 175 -8.06 16.39 10.50
C LYS A 175 -7.00 16.27 11.59
N LEU A 176 -7.38 16.54 12.85
CA LEU A 176 -6.51 16.42 14.02
C LEU A 176 -5.92 15.01 14.16
N TYR A 177 -6.76 13.98 14.05
CA TYR A 177 -6.33 12.59 14.14
C TYR A 177 -5.41 12.20 12.99
N THR A 178 -5.77 12.58 11.75
CA THR A 178 -4.95 12.34 10.56
C THR A 178 -3.56 13.00 10.69
N THR A 179 -3.51 14.24 11.16
CA THR A 179 -2.24 14.94 11.41
C THR A 179 -1.41 14.26 12.50
N ALA A 180 -2.02 13.87 13.62
CA ALA A 180 -1.33 13.18 14.69
C ALA A 180 -0.73 11.83 14.23
N MET A 181 -1.49 11.05 13.46
CA MET A 181 -1.00 9.79 12.90
C MET A 181 0.16 10.01 11.92
N PHE A 182 0.06 11.02 11.05
CA PHE A 182 1.16 11.37 10.15
C PHE A 182 2.44 11.74 10.92
N ILE A 183 2.31 12.55 11.96
CA ILE A 183 3.42 12.87 12.88
C ILE A 183 4.00 11.59 13.48
N MET A 184 3.17 10.70 14.04
CA MET A 184 3.65 9.45 14.62
C MET A 184 4.42 8.57 13.64
N ILE A 185 4.03 8.55 12.36
CA ILE A 185 4.74 7.79 11.31
C ILE A 185 6.13 8.38 11.05
N ILE A 186 6.28 9.70 10.99
CA ILE A 186 7.56 10.34 10.66
C ILE A 186 8.47 10.54 11.90
N SER A 187 7.89 10.58 13.09
CA SER A 187 8.57 10.91 14.35
C SER A 187 9.79 10.06 14.67
N PRO A 188 9.81 8.72 14.46
CA PRO A 188 11.00 7.93 14.70
C PRO A 188 12.23 8.44 13.93
N MET A 189 12.05 8.87 12.69
CA MET A 189 13.14 9.42 11.87
C MET A 189 13.53 10.83 12.30
N THR A 190 12.55 11.69 12.59
CA THR A 190 12.86 13.07 12.98
C THR A 190 13.56 13.13 14.35
N VAL A 191 13.15 12.30 15.32
CA VAL A 191 13.83 12.20 16.61
C VAL A 191 15.24 11.64 16.45
N ALA A 192 15.44 10.60 15.64
CA ALA A 192 16.78 10.05 15.37
C ALA A 192 17.73 11.09 14.74
N ILE A 193 17.23 11.89 13.77
CA ILE A 193 17.98 13.01 13.18
C ILE A 193 18.33 14.04 14.26
N GLY A 194 17.41 14.37 15.17
CA GLY A 194 17.64 15.30 16.27
C GLY A 194 18.74 14.84 17.22
N ILE A 195 18.67 13.60 17.70
CA ILE A 195 19.69 13.02 18.59
C ILE A 195 21.08 13.06 17.94
N THR A 196 21.14 12.85 16.62
CA THR A 196 22.40 12.77 15.86
C THR A 196 23.00 14.15 15.58
N TYR A 197 22.19 15.12 15.15
CA TYR A 197 22.70 16.37 14.57
C TYR A 197 22.38 17.64 15.35
N SER A 198 21.28 17.69 16.13
CA SER A 198 20.86 18.94 16.78
C SER A 198 19.96 18.71 18.00
N ARG A 199 20.44 19.09 19.19
CA ARG A 199 19.68 19.03 20.45
C ARG A 199 18.43 19.92 20.45
N THR A 200 18.48 21.05 19.75
CA THR A 200 17.29 21.92 19.58
C THR A 200 16.25 21.23 18.72
N PHE A 201 16.66 20.61 17.61
CA PHE A 201 15.75 19.87 16.76
C PHE A 201 15.18 18.64 17.48
N GLU A 202 16.00 17.93 18.26
CA GLU A 202 15.60 16.82 19.13
C GLU A 202 14.43 17.23 20.04
N PHE A 203 14.57 18.34 20.77
CA PHE A 203 13.54 18.81 21.70
C PHE A 203 12.19 19.06 21.01
N PHE A 204 12.19 19.78 19.89
CA PHE A 204 10.96 20.06 19.15
C PHE A 204 10.37 18.80 18.48
N ALA A 205 11.20 17.88 18.00
CA ALA A 205 10.75 16.60 17.46
C ALA A 205 10.07 15.74 18.54
N VAL A 206 10.65 15.67 19.73
CA VAL A 206 10.09 14.97 20.89
C VAL A 206 8.79 15.64 21.36
N LEU A 207 8.74 16.98 21.42
CA LEU A 207 7.53 17.72 21.79
C LEU A 207 6.38 17.45 20.80
N LEU A 208 6.65 17.51 19.50
CA LEU A 208 5.64 17.23 18.48
C LEU A 208 5.16 15.78 18.57
N TYR A 209 6.07 14.83 18.81
CA TYR A 209 5.73 13.43 19.00
C TYR A 209 4.85 13.23 20.25
N LEU A 210 5.19 13.87 21.37
CA LEU A 210 4.38 13.84 22.59
C LEU A 210 2.95 14.33 22.34
N ILE A 211 2.79 15.47 21.67
CA ILE A 211 1.46 16.01 21.34
C ILE A 211 0.65 14.98 20.53
N SER A 212 1.29 14.34 19.54
CA SER A 212 0.63 13.30 18.74
C SER A 212 0.20 12.07 19.55
N LEU A 213 1.01 11.64 20.52
CA LEU A 213 0.71 10.52 21.41
C LEU A 213 -0.41 10.86 22.42
N TYR A 214 -0.48 12.09 22.90
CA TYR A 214 -1.60 12.58 23.72
C TYR A 214 -2.90 12.60 22.92
N ILE A 215 -2.86 13.10 21.69
CA ILE A 215 -4.02 13.05 20.79
C ILE A 215 -4.45 11.59 20.59
N TYR A 216 -3.52 10.68 20.28
CA TYR A 216 -3.79 9.25 20.17
C TYR A 216 -4.49 8.69 21.41
N GLY A 217 -3.96 8.94 22.62
CA GLY A 217 -4.56 8.45 23.86
C GLY A 217 -5.98 8.99 24.12
N ILE A 218 -6.22 10.27 23.85
CA ILE A 218 -7.56 10.87 23.95
C ILE A 218 -8.53 10.21 22.96
N PHE A 219 -8.08 9.90 21.74
CA PHE A 219 -8.90 9.18 20.75
C PHE A 219 -9.17 7.73 21.19
N VAL A 220 -8.23 7.04 21.83
CA VAL A 220 -8.46 5.72 22.43
C VAL A 220 -9.59 5.79 23.45
N TRP A 221 -9.56 6.78 24.36
CA TRP A 221 -10.58 6.92 25.42
C TRP A 221 -11.99 7.18 24.86
N LYS A 222 -12.08 8.01 23.81
CA LYS A 222 -13.34 8.38 23.16
C LYS A 222 -13.92 7.29 22.26
N THR A 223 -13.08 6.41 21.70
CA THR A 223 -13.51 5.40 20.73
C THR A 223 -14.37 4.32 21.37
N LYS A 224 -15.37 3.84 20.61
CA LYS A 224 -16.19 2.68 20.99
C LYS A 224 -15.51 1.39 20.53
N PHE A 225 -15.31 0.47 21.46
CA PHE A 225 -14.74 -0.86 21.24
C PHE A 225 -15.85 -1.91 21.31
N THR A 226 -15.70 -3.01 20.59
CA THR A 226 -16.63 -4.15 20.69
C THR A 226 -16.50 -4.84 22.04
N SER A 227 -15.28 -4.96 22.57
CA SER A 227 -15.04 -5.57 23.88
C SER A 227 -14.72 -4.54 24.97
N LYS A 228 -15.36 -4.68 26.13
CA LYS A 228 -15.06 -3.87 27.33
C LYS A 228 -13.64 -4.15 27.84
N SER A 229 -13.18 -5.40 27.84
CA SER A 229 -11.82 -5.74 28.30
C SER A 229 -10.76 -5.17 27.36
N ALA A 230 -11.01 -5.21 26.04
CA ALA A 230 -10.13 -4.55 25.08
C ALA A 230 -10.03 -3.04 25.36
N LYS A 231 -11.16 -2.38 25.58
CA LYS A 231 -11.18 -0.95 25.92
C LYS A 231 -10.37 -0.63 27.17
N ILE A 232 -10.57 -1.38 28.25
CA ILE A 232 -9.85 -1.16 29.52
C ILE A 232 -8.34 -1.32 29.33
N LEU A 233 -7.90 -2.39 28.66
CA LEU A 233 -6.47 -2.62 28.41
C LEU A 233 -5.86 -1.51 27.54
N LEU A 234 -6.57 -1.05 26.51
CA LEU A 234 -6.08 0.02 25.64
C LEU A 234 -6.06 1.38 26.34
N ILE A 235 -7.01 1.66 27.24
CA ILE A 235 -6.98 2.85 28.10
C ILE A 235 -5.79 2.80 29.06
N ILE A 236 -5.50 1.64 29.66
CA ILE A 236 -4.33 1.45 30.52
C ILE A 236 -3.06 1.71 29.70
N SER A 237 -2.92 1.04 28.56
CA SER A 237 -1.79 1.19 27.65
C SER A 237 -1.55 2.66 27.25
N SER A 238 -2.59 3.36 26.79
CA SER A 238 -2.45 4.74 26.35
C SER A 238 -2.20 5.72 27.51
N SER A 239 -2.83 5.50 28.67
CA SER A 239 -2.62 6.33 29.87
C SER A 239 -1.19 6.20 30.38
N THR A 240 -0.66 4.97 30.46
CA THR A 240 0.73 4.72 30.85
C THR A 240 1.68 5.42 29.89
N LEU A 241 1.45 5.31 28.57
CA LEU A 241 2.27 5.99 27.57
C LEU A 241 2.27 7.52 27.74
N MET A 242 1.11 8.12 28.01
CA MET A 242 1.00 9.56 28.23
C MET A 242 1.79 10.03 29.46
N VAL A 243 1.85 9.21 30.52
CA VAL A 243 2.65 9.53 31.70
C VAL A 243 4.15 9.35 31.42
N THR A 244 4.55 8.21 30.83
CA THR A 244 5.97 7.89 30.64
C THR A 244 6.66 8.75 29.59
N ILE A 245 5.94 9.27 28.58
CA ILE A 245 6.52 10.15 27.55
C ILE A 245 6.92 11.52 28.10
N LEU A 246 6.33 11.98 29.21
CA LEU A 246 6.73 13.22 29.87
C LEU A 246 8.19 13.16 30.35
N PHE A 247 8.66 11.99 30.78
CA PHE A 247 10.06 11.80 31.17
C PHE A 247 11.01 11.93 29.97
N SER A 248 10.61 11.49 28.78
CA SER A 248 11.39 11.73 27.55
C SER A 248 11.47 13.22 27.21
N LEU A 249 10.40 13.99 27.44
CA LEU A 249 10.43 15.44 27.27
C LEU A 249 11.37 16.10 28.29
N PHE A 250 11.32 15.71 29.57
CA PHE A 250 12.23 16.23 30.59
C PHE A 250 13.70 15.88 30.32
N TYR A 251 13.96 14.67 29.82
CA TYR A 251 15.30 14.25 29.38
C TYR A 251 15.79 15.13 28.21
N SER A 252 14.99 15.27 27.17
CA SER A 252 15.36 16.08 26.00
C SER A 252 15.50 17.57 26.33
N TYR A 253 14.67 18.10 27.23
CA TYR A 253 14.82 19.45 27.77
C TYR A 253 16.13 19.64 28.55
N GLY A 254 16.52 18.65 29.35
CA GLY A 254 17.82 18.62 30.04
C GLY A 254 18.99 18.70 29.05
N ASN A 255 18.96 17.88 28.00
CA ASN A 255 19.95 17.92 26.92
C ASN A 255 19.97 19.28 26.21
N PHE A 256 18.81 19.88 25.93
CA PHE A 256 18.69 21.19 25.31
C PHE A 256 19.25 22.32 26.18
N LYS A 257 19.11 22.21 27.51
CA LYS A 257 19.65 23.17 28.48
C LYS A 257 21.05 22.83 28.98
N HIS A 258 21.63 21.71 28.52
CA HIS A 258 22.89 21.16 29.02
C HIS A 258 22.90 20.92 30.54
N VAL A 259 21.76 20.54 31.11
CA VAL A 259 21.60 20.18 32.54
C VAL A 259 21.16 18.72 32.64
N MET A 260 21.80 17.95 33.53
CA MET A 260 21.40 16.57 33.77
C MET A 260 20.09 16.54 34.57
N THR A 261 19.00 16.16 33.91
CA THR A 261 17.67 16.02 34.54
C THR A 261 17.39 14.57 34.94
N ILE A 262 17.57 13.63 34.01
CA ILE A 262 17.29 12.19 34.19
C ILE A 262 18.46 11.39 33.62
N THR A 263 18.96 10.42 34.38
CA THR A 263 20.04 9.53 33.92
C THR A 263 19.54 8.48 32.92
N ILE A 264 20.44 7.92 32.11
CA ILE A 264 20.08 6.84 31.16
C ILE A 264 19.49 5.63 31.89
N ALA A 265 20.06 5.24 33.03
CA ALA A 265 19.55 4.13 33.84
C ALA A 265 18.10 4.37 34.33
N GLN A 266 17.81 5.59 34.81
CA GLN A 266 16.45 5.97 35.19
C GLN A 266 15.50 5.95 33.99
N MET A 267 15.93 6.45 32.82
CA MET A 267 15.13 6.38 31.59
C MET A 267 14.82 4.94 31.18
N VAL A 268 15.78 4.02 31.29
CA VAL A 268 15.56 2.59 30.98
C VAL A 268 14.46 2.01 31.86
N TRP A 269 14.43 2.31 33.15
CA TRP A 269 13.39 1.79 34.05
C TRP A 269 12.05 2.51 33.90
N ILE A 270 12.03 3.84 34.03
CA ILE A 270 10.80 4.65 34.10
C ILE A 270 10.10 4.73 32.75
N HIS A 271 10.87 4.82 31.66
CA HIS A 271 10.33 4.92 30.31
C HIS A 271 10.42 3.57 29.59
N GLY A 272 11.60 2.94 29.53
CA GLY A 272 11.83 1.70 28.77
C GLY A 272 11.00 0.52 29.27
N VAL A 273 11.28 0.03 30.48
CA VAL A 273 10.64 -1.17 31.07
C VAL A 273 9.14 -0.94 31.29
N VAL A 274 8.75 0.21 31.85
CA VAL A 274 7.33 0.54 32.05
C VAL A 274 6.58 0.61 30.71
N ASN A 275 7.16 1.11 29.62
CA ASN A 275 6.50 1.03 28.31
C ASN A 275 6.53 -0.38 27.72
N GLY A 276 7.62 -1.11 27.93
CA GLY A 276 7.78 -2.49 27.49
C GLY A 276 6.68 -3.41 28.03
N VAL A 277 6.30 -3.23 29.29
CA VAL A 277 5.28 -4.06 29.96
C VAL A 277 3.93 -3.33 30.05
N GLY A 278 3.90 -2.10 30.55
CA GLY A 278 2.67 -1.34 30.82
C GLY A 278 2.00 -0.71 29.60
N VAL A 279 2.71 -0.57 28.47
CA VAL A 279 2.13 -0.07 27.20
C VAL A 279 1.97 -1.20 26.20
N ALA A 280 3.06 -1.89 25.86
CA ALA A 280 3.06 -2.85 24.76
C ALA A 280 2.23 -4.11 25.04
N LEU A 281 2.32 -4.69 26.24
CA LEU A 281 1.57 -5.91 26.59
C LEU A 281 0.05 -5.67 26.62
N PRO A 282 -0.52 -4.72 27.40
CA PRO A 282 -1.95 -4.46 27.36
C PRO A 282 -2.40 -3.93 26.00
N GLY A 283 -1.54 -3.19 25.28
CA GLY A 283 -1.77 -2.78 23.90
C GLY A 283 -2.00 -3.96 22.96
N CYS A 284 -1.05 -4.90 22.90
CA CYS A 284 -1.13 -6.07 22.05
C CYS A 284 -2.32 -6.97 22.41
N ILE A 285 -2.53 -7.26 23.71
CA ILE A 285 -3.66 -8.08 24.17
C ILE A 285 -4.99 -7.39 23.85
N GLY A 286 -5.11 -6.09 24.12
CA GLY A 286 -6.32 -5.31 23.86
C GLY A 286 -6.71 -5.37 22.38
N TRP A 287 -5.75 -5.18 21.47
CA TRP A 287 -5.99 -5.28 20.03
C TRP A 287 -6.27 -6.70 19.54
N MET A 288 -5.65 -7.74 20.14
CA MET A 288 -5.99 -9.14 19.85
C MET A 288 -7.44 -9.49 20.24
N ILE A 289 -7.93 -8.92 21.35
CA ILE A 289 -9.32 -9.12 21.81
C ILE A 289 -10.29 -8.35 20.91
N GLU A 290 -9.98 -7.10 20.56
CA GLU A 290 -10.84 -6.26 19.71
C GLU A 290 -10.98 -6.81 18.29
N LYS A 291 -9.94 -7.46 17.75
CA LYS A 291 -9.89 -7.98 16.37
C LYS A 291 -10.30 -6.92 15.35
N ALA A 292 -9.61 -5.78 15.37
CA ALA A 292 -9.88 -4.64 14.49
C ALA A 292 -9.59 -4.98 13.01
N ALA A 293 -10.52 -5.68 12.38
CA ALA A 293 -10.49 -6.06 10.97
C ALA A 293 -10.47 -4.80 10.07
N PRO A 294 -9.87 -4.89 8.88
CA PRO A 294 -9.81 -3.80 7.94
C PRO A 294 -11.22 -3.59 7.38
N THR A 295 -11.55 -2.34 7.12
CA THR A 295 -12.86 -2.01 6.54
C THR A 295 -12.95 -2.35 5.05
N TYR A 296 -11.81 -2.63 4.40
CA TYR A 296 -11.71 -2.95 2.98
C TYR A 296 -10.48 -3.82 2.72
N ILE A 297 -10.62 -4.92 1.96
CA ILE A 297 -9.48 -5.79 1.60
C ILE A 297 -8.91 -5.32 0.27
N HIS A 298 -7.71 -4.74 0.32
CA HIS A 298 -7.05 -4.18 -0.86
C HIS A 298 -6.30 -5.21 -1.72
N TYR A 299 -6.05 -6.41 -1.22
CA TYR A 299 -5.12 -7.36 -1.84
C TYR A 299 -5.85 -8.48 -2.57
N GLY A 300 -5.28 -8.93 -3.69
CA GLY A 300 -5.88 -9.99 -4.51
C GLY A 300 -7.02 -9.49 -5.39
N LYS A 301 -6.87 -8.29 -5.94
CA LYS A 301 -7.74 -7.82 -7.03
C LYS A 301 -7.54 -8.72 -8.26
N PRO A 302 -8.57 -8.94 -9.09
CA PRO A 302 -8.42 -9.69 -10.32
C PRO A 302 -7.50 -8.92 -11.28
N MET A 303 -6.38 -9.54 -11.63
CA MET A 303 -5.38 -9.00 -12.55
C MET A 303 -5.19 -9.98 -13.71
N SER A 304 -5.00 -9.46 -14.92
CA SER A 304 -4.65 -10.29 -16.06
C SER A 304 -3.30 -10.98 -15.83
N ARG A 305 -3.21 -12.25 -16.21
CA ARG A 305 -1.98 -13.05 -16.23
C ARG A 305 -1.25 -12.92 -17.57
N ILE A 306 -1.90 -12.35 -18.58
CA ILE A 306 -1.32 -12.16 -19.92
C ILE A 306 -0.26 -11.07 -19.85
N LYS A 307 0.90 -11.38 -20.42
CA LYS A 307 2.08 -10.50 -20.45
C LYS A 307 2.70 -10.58 -21.84
N GLY A 308 3.31 -9.48 -22.26
CA GLY A 308 4.08 -9.44 -23.49
C GLY A 308 5.53 -9.91 -23.27
N LYS A 309 6.19 -10.26 -24.37
CA LYS A 309 7.66 -10.29 -24.46
C LYS A 309 8.15 -8.87 -24.85
N MET A 310 9.29 -8.77 -25.54
CA MET A 310 9.85 -7.48 -25.97
C MET A 310 8.96 -6.71 -26.96
N LYS A 311 8.26 -7.42 -27.85
CA LYS A 311 7.29 -6.86 -28.80
C LYS A 311 5.93 -7.47 -28.48
N ILE A 312 4.93 -6.61 -28.34
CA ILE A 312 3.58 -7.01 -27.95
C ILE A 312 2.76 -7.23 -29.21
N GLY A 313 2.21 -6.17 -29.80
CA GLY A 313 1.41 -6.24 -31.03
C GLY A 313 0.33 -7.33 -30.99
N GLU A 314 -0.16 -7.74 -32.16
CA GLU A 314 -1.11 -8.85 -32.29
C GLU A 314 -0.50 -10.21 -31.91
N ASN A 315 0.84 -10.30 -31.95
CA ASN A 315 1.57 -11.53 -31.67
C ASN A 315 1.30 -12.05 -30.25
N VAL A 316 1.00 -11.19 -29.27
CA VAL A 316 0.63 -11.68 -27.92
C VAL A 316 -0.61 -12.55 -27.94
N LEU A 317 -1.57 -12.26 -28.82
CA LEU A 317 -2.81 -13.02 -28.97
C LEU A 317 -2.56 -14.35 -29.69
N LEU A 318 -1.75 -14.30 -30.75
CA LEU A 318 -1.45 -15.45 -31.62
C LEU A 318 -0.44 -16.44 -31.00
N GLU A 319 0.69 -15.98 -30.48
CA GLU A 319 1.75 -16.84 -29.92
C GLU A 319 1.26 -17.69 -28.74
N ASN A 320 0.27 -17.19 -28.00
CA ASN A 320 -0.24 -17.83 -26.80
C ASN A 320 -1.56 -18.59 -27.03
N SER A 321 -2.04 -18.68 -28.28
CA SER A 321 -3.31 -19.31 -28.65
C SER A 321 -4.49 -18.86 -27.76
N LEU A 322 -4.54 -17.55 -27.48
CA LEU A 322 -5.46 -16.94 -26.52
C LEU A 322 -6.86 -16.73 -27.10
N ILE A 323 -6.98 -16.74 -28.42
CA ILE A 323 -8.23 -16.43 -29.12
C ILE A 323 -9.24 -17.54 -28.92
N GLU A 324 -10.45 -17.15 -28.57
CA GLU A 324 -11.64 -17.99 -28.54
C GLU A 324 -12.54 -17.70 -29.74
N LYS A 325 -13.43 -18.63 -30.09
CA LYS A 325 -14.33 -18.48 -31.25
C LYS A 325 -15.55 -17.60 -30.98
N ASN A 326 -15.78 -17.18 -29.74
CA ASN A 326 -16.91 -16.32 -29.40
C ASN A 326 -16.76 -14.95 -30.09
N GLU A 327 -17.87 -14.37 -30.49
CA GLU A 327 -17.90 -13.02 -31.05
C GLU A 327 -18.49 -12.04 -30.04
N TYR A 328 -17.81 -10.92 -29.85
CA TYR A 328 -18.29 -9.78 -29.09
C TYR A 328 -18.61 -8.62 -30.04
N THR A 329 -19.66 -7.87 -29.74
CA THR A 329 -20.07 -6.66 -30.46
C THR A 329 -19.41 -5.40 -29.93
N GLY A 330 -19.12 -5.35 -28.62
CA GLY A 330 -18.53 -4.20 -27.94
C GLY A 330 -17.55 -4.53 -26.81
N LEU A 331 -17.17 -3.49 -26.06
CA LEU A 331 -16.20 -3.54 -24.96
C LEU A 331 -16.78 -4.10 -23.67
N ILE A 332 -18.11 -4.03 -23.50
CA ILE A 332 -18.87 -4.61 -22.39
C ILE A 332 -20.10 -5.32 -22.94
N ASN A 333 -20.73 -6.18 -22.14
CA ASN A 333 -21.99 -6.83 -22.54
C ASN A 333 -23.18 -5.88 -22.34
N ASN A 334 -23.36 -5.39 -21.12
CA ASN A 334 -24.45 -4.50 -20.76
C ASN A 334 -23.95 -3.40 -19.82
N MET A 335 -24.26 -2.14 -20.14
CA MET A 335 -23.89 -1.00 -19.30
C MET A 335 -24.63 -1.00 -17.95
N ILE A 336 -25.82 -1.62 -17.90
CA ILE A 336 -26.64 -1.73 -16.69
C ILE A 336 -25.94 -2.47 -15.54
N ASP A 337 -24.98 -3.35 -15.84
CA ASP A 337 -24.18 -4.08 -14.85
C ASP A 337 -23.33 -3.13 -13.98
N PHE A 338 -23.09 -1.90 -14.44
CA PHE A 338 -22.34 -0.88 -13.72
C PHE A 338 -23.20 0.02 -12.82
N ASP A 339 -24.52 -0.17 -12.81
CA ASP A 339 -25.43 0.60 -11.97
C ASP A 339 -25.00 0.54 -10.50
N SER A 340 -24.92 1.70 -9.88
CA SER A 340 -24.47 1.88 -8.50
C SER A 340 -25.00 3.20 -7.95
N LYS A 341 -24.69 3.52 -6.69
CA LYS A 341 -25.09 4.80 -6.09
C LYS A 341 -24.52 6.03 -6.84
N GLN A 342 -23.46 5.87 -7.63
CA GLN A 342 -22.80 6.96 -8.36
C GLN A 342 -23.04 6.92 -9.87
N PHE A 343 -23.66 5.85 -10.37
CA PHE A 343 -23.89 5.63 -11.79
C PHE A 343 -25.26 4.99 -12.02
N ASN A 344 -26.06 5.59 -12.87
CA ASN A 344 -27.35 5.10 -13.32
C ASN A 344 -27.38 5.20 -14.84
N THR A 345 -27.55 4.05 -15.47
CA THR A 345 -27.56 3.89 -16.93
C THR A 345 -28.66 4.72 -17.58
N LYS A 346 -29.82 4.89 -16.92
CA LYS A 346 -30.95 5.70 -17.43
C LYS A 346 -30.64 7.20 -17.56
N ASN A 347 -29.60 7.68 -16.90
CA ASN A 347 -29.20 9.08 -16.94
C ASN A 347 -28.19 9.38 -18.05
N VAL A 348 -27.68 8.37 -18.76
CA VAL A 348 -26.70 8.52 -19.85
C VAL A 348 -27.42 8.52 -21.19
N SER A 349 -26.87 9.22 -22.18
CA SER A 349 -27.36 9.15 -23.56
C SER A 349 -27.37 7.69 -24.09
N PRO A 350 -28.44 7.26 -24.78
CA PRO A 350 -28.50 5.95 -25.43
C PRO A 350 -27.34 5.71 -26.41
N LEU A 351 -26.87 6.74 -27.11
CA LEU A 351 -25.76 6.62 -28.06
C LEU A 351 -24.44 6.25 -27.36
N ILE A 352 -24.24 6.74 -26.13
CA ILE A 352 -23.06 6.36 -25.33
C ILE A 352 -23.16 4.90 -24.90
N ILE A 353 -24.34 4.42 -24.51
CA ILE A 353 -24.56 3.02 -24.14
C ILE A 353 -24.26 2.12 -25.34
N ASP A 354 -24.86 2.44 -26.49
CA ASP A 354 -24.67 1.72 -27.74
C ASP A 354 -23.19 1.66 -28.17
N PHE A 355 -22.43 2.75 -28.00
CA PHE A 355 -20.99 2.73 -28.28
C PHE A 355 -20.22 1.68 -27.46
N TYR A 356 -20.52 1.51 -26.17
CA TYR A 356 -19.78 0.55 -25.34
C TYR A 356 -20.25 -0.91 -25.57
N GLU A 357 -21.51 -1.12 -25.92
CA GLU A 357 -22.09 -2.44 -26.18
C GLU A 357 -21.89 -2.92 -27.63
N ASN A 358 -21.75 -1.99 -28.59
CA ASN A 358 -21.62 -2.23 -30.03
C ASN A 358 -20.44 -1.46 -30.66
N THR A 359 -19.29 -1.44 -29.97
CA THR A 359 -18.10 -0.66 -30.36
C THR A 359 -17.59 -0.96 -31.78
N LYS A 360 -17.86 -2.14 -32.35
CA LYS A 360 -17.50 -2.48 -33.75
C LYS A 360 -18.15 -1.53 -34.78
N GLU A 361 -19.31 -0.97 -34.45
CA GLU A 361 -20.09 -0.08 -35.32
C GLU A 361 -19.61 1.38 -35.28
N TYR A 362 -18.50 1.66 -34.60
CA TYR A 362 -17.98 3.01 -34.45
C TYR A 362 -16.55 3.14 -34.98
N GLU A 363 -16.23 4.30 -35.55
CA GLU A 363 -14.89 4.72 -35.91
C GLU A 363 -14.38 5.75 -34.88
N LEU A 364 -13.10 5.64 -34.50
CA LEU A 364 -12.49 6.58 -33.55
C LEU A 364 -11.37 7.37 -34.23
N LYS A 365 -11.40 8.69 -34.01
CA LYS A 365 -10.32 9.61 -34.35
C LYS A 365 -9.80 10.21 -33.05
N ALA A 366 -8.49 10.33 -32.90
CA ALA A 366 -7.89 10.88 -31.68
C ALA A 366 -6.87 11.96 -31.98
N THR A 367 -6.84 13.00 -31.13
CA THR A 367 -5.81 14.03 -31.10
C THR A 367 -5.12 14.02 -29.75
N ILE A 368 -3.78 13.93 -29.77
CA ILE A 368 -2.96 13.79 -28.57
C ILE A 368 -2.32 15.13 -28.22
N HIS A 369 -2.45 15.53 -26.96
CA HIS A 369 -1.91 16.77 -26.40
C HIS A 369 -1.01 16.46 -25.19
N TRP A 370 0.31 16.62 -25.37
CA TRP A 370 1.28 16.47 -24.29
C TRP A 370 1.48 17.77 -23.51
N SER A 371 1.58 17.67 -22.19
CA SER A 371 1.95 18.83 -21.36
C SER A 371 3.41 19.21 -21.56
N ARG A 372 3.71 20.52 -21.55
CA ARG A 372 5.07 21.06 -21.86
C ARG A 372 6.16 20.48 -20.96
N TRP A 373 5.88 20.27 -19.68
CA TRP A 373 6.84 19.72 -18.72
C TRP A 373 7.16 18.23 -18.96
N PHE A 374 6.25 17.49 -19.60
CA PHE A 374 6.42 16.07 -19.90
C PHE A 374 6.97 15.81 -21.31
N TRP A 375 7.03 16.85 -22.15
CA TRP A 375 7.42 16.74 -23.55
C TRP A 375 8.80 16.07 -23.78
N PRO A 376 9.87 16.35 -23.00
CA PRO A 376 11.14 15.65 -23.15
C PRO A 376 11.04 14.14 -22.87
N PHE A 377 10.20 13.75 -21.90
CA PHE A 377 9.95 12.35 -21.57
C PHE A 377 9.08 11.68 -22.63
N ALA A 378 8.09 12.39 -23.17
CA ALA A 378 7.24 11.91 -24.27
C ALA A 378 8.09 11.56 -25.52
N PHE A 379 9.09 12.38 -25.85
CA PHE A 379 9.99 12.11 -26.97
C PHE A 379 10.80 10.81 -26.80
N LEU A 380 11.32 10.56 -25.59
CA LEU A 380 12.01 9.30 -25.30
C LEU A 380 11.03 8.12 -25.29
N TYR A 381 9.85 8.33 -24.72
CA TYR A 381 8.78 7.35 -24.62
C TYR A 381 8.29 6.88 -25.99
N GLU A 382 8.10 7.78 -26.95
CA GLU A 382 7.67 7.47 -28.33
C GLU A 382 8.61 6.45 -29.00
N LYS A 383 9.93 6.61 -28.82
CA LYS A 383 10.92 5.67 -29.39
C LYS A 383 10.80 4.27 -28.77
N ILE A 384 10.56 4.22 -27.46
CA ILE A 384 10.40 2.96 -26.72
C ILE A 384 9.06 2.31 -27.09
N SER A 385 7.96 3.07 -27.08
CA SER A 385 6.61 2.56 -27.35
C SER A 385 6.48 2.04 -28.79
N ARG A 386 7.14 2.68 -29.76
CA ARG A 386 7.21 2.19 -31.15
C ARG A 386 7.84 0.80 -31.24
N ARG A 387 8.89 0.55 -30.44
CA ARG A 387 9.58 -0.75 -30.39
C ARG A 387 8.74 -1.83 -29.71
N VAL A 388 8.03 -1.45 -28.64
CA VAL A 388 7.20 -2.36 -27.85
C VAL A 388 5.85 -2.64 -28.53
N GLN A 389 5.37 -1.74 -29.40
CA GLN A 389 4.04 -1.76 -30.03
C GLN A 389 2.90 -1.87 -29.00
N GLN A 390 2.99 -1.04 -27.96
CA GLN A 390 1.96 -0.92 -26.94
C GLN A 390 1.97 0.50 -26.39
N ILE A 391 0.77 1.10 -26.30
CA ILE A 391 0.60 2.51 -25.92
C ILE A 391 1.46 3.42 -26.82
N HIS A 392 1.46 3.13 -28.13
CA HIS A 392 2.20 3.94 -29.08
C HIS A 392 1.43 5.23 -29.40
N LEU A 393 1.50 6.18 -28.47
CA LEU A 393 0.97 7.53 -28.64
C LEU A 393 2.02 8.38 -29.36
N GLY A 394 1.70 8.91 -30.53
CA GLY A 394 2.59 9.82 -31.27
C GLY A 394 2.84 11.13 -30.52
N MET A 395 3.81 11.92 -30.99
CA MET A 395 4.17 13.22 -30.38
C MET A 395 3.10 14.34 -30.50
N GLY A 396 1.96 14.07 -31.15
CA GLY A 396 0.74 14.89 -31.05
C GLY A 396 0.43 15.80 -32.25
N ASN A 397 -0.65 16.58 -32.09
CA ASN A 397 -1.18 17.62 -32.99
C ASN A 397 -1.66 17.20 -34.40
N ARG A 398 -1.94 15.91 -34.62
CA ARG A 398 -2.65 15.45 -35.82
C ARG A 398 -3.79 14.52 -35.43
N LEU A 399 -4.92 14.71 -36.08
CA LEU A 399 -6.06 13.81 -35.99
C LEU A 399 -5.67 12.50 -36.69
N GLY A 400 -5.57 11.42 -35.94
CA GLY A 400 -5.28 10.09 -36.48
C GLY A 400 -6.51 9.19 -36.39
N ARG A 401 -6.86 8.51 -37.50
CA ARG A 401 -7.88 7.46 -37.48
C ARG A 401 -7.34 6.20 -36.82
N MET A 402 -8.19 5.53 -36.05
CA MET A 402 -7.88 4.26 -35.41
C MET A 402 -8.91 3.20 -35.82
N TYR A 403 -8.42 2.13 -36.44
CA TYR A 403 -9.24 0.96 -36.74
C TYR A 403 -9.19 -0.01 -35.56
N GLY A 404 -10.36 -0.35 -35.02
CA GLY A 404 -10.51 -1.25 -33.88
C GLY A 404 -11.05 -2.61 -34.30
N GLU A 405 -10.42 -3.68 -33.84
CA GLU A 405 -10.92 -5.06 -33.93
C GLU A 405 -11.12 -5.61 -32.52
N ILE A 406 -12.25 -6.30 -32.29
CA ILE A 406 -12.58 -6.92 -31.01
C ILE A 406 -12.52 -8.43 -31.16
N VAL A 407 -11.72 -9.08 -30.31
CA VAL A 407 -11.44 -10.52 -30.35
C VAL A 407 -11.68 -11.13 -28.97
N ALA A 408 -12.37 -12.27 -28.90
CA ALA A 408 -12.59 -13.01 -27.66
C ALA A 408 -11.31 -13.67 -27.14
N ILE A 409 -11.10 -13.65 -25.81
CA ILE A 409 -9.91 -14.19 -25.15
C ILE A 409 -10.31 -15.25 -24.13
N LYS A 410 -9.57 -16.36 -24.10
CA LYS A 410 -9.78 -17.44 -23.13
C LYS A 410 -9.57 -16.97 -21.70
N ASP A 411 -10.63 -16.94 -20.92
CA ASP A 411 -10.66 -16.56 -19.52
C ASP A 411 -9.64 -17.31 -18.66
N GLU A 412 -9.47 -18.61 -18.85
CA GLU A 412 -8.53 -19.44 -18.08
C GLU A 412 -7.06 -18.96 -18.19
N LYS A 413 -6.71 -18.40 -19.34
CA LYS A 413 -5.36 -17.90 -19.63
C LYS A 413 -5.16 -16.49 -19.09
N ASP A 414 -6.19 -15.64 -19.13
CA ASP A 414 -6.14 -14.30 -18.55
C ASP A 414 -6.27 -14.34 -17.02
N GLY A 415 -7.09 -15.22 -16.47
CA GLY A 415 -7.41 -15.31 -15.04
C GLY A 415 -8.52 -14.35 -14.58
N ARG A 416 -9.12 -13.58 -15.50
CA ARG A 416 -10.37 -12.83 -15.32
C ARG A 416 -11.47 -13.49 -16.14
N ASN A 417 -12.71 -13.06 -15.93
CA ASN A 417 -13.88 -13.60 -16.62
C ASN A 417 -14.29 -12.68 -17.78
N ASP A 418 -14.89 -13.29 -18.80
CA ASP A 418 -15.51 -12.66 -19.96
C ASP A 418 -14.59 -11.65 -20.67
N VAL A 419 -13.37 -12.12 -20.96
CA VAL A 419 -12.28 -11.27 -21.44
C VAL A 419 -12.33 -11.08 -22.95
N ARG A 420 -12.18 -9.83 -23.40
CA ARG A 420 -12.08 -9.48 -24.82
C ARG A 420 -10.93 -8.51 -25.07
N ALA A 421 -10.22 -8.72 -26.16
CA ALA A 421 -9.15 -7.84 -26.61
C ALA A 421 -9.72 -6.81 -27.58
N TRP A 422 -9.43 -5.53 -27.35
CA TRP A 422 -9.61 -4.48 -28.34
C TRP A 422 -8.23 -4.12 -28.91
N VAL A 423 -8.02 -4.51 -30.17
CA VAL A 423 -6.80 -4.25 -30.92
C VAL A 423 -7.03 -3.03 -31.79
N ARG A 424 -6.22 -1.98 -31.57
CA ARG A 424 -6.31 -0.73 -32.34
C ARG A 424 -5.09 -0.55 -33.22
N LYS A 425 -5.30 -0.27 -34.50
CA LYS A 425 -4.25 -0.01 -35.50
C LYS A 425 -4.35 1.41 -36.03
N ASN A 426 -3.19 1.98 -36.39
CA ASN A 426 -3.14 3.26 -37.10
C ASN A 426 -3.36 3.07 -38.61
N GLU A 427 -3.39 4.17 -39.35
CA GLU A 427 -3.49 4.18 -40.82
C GLU A 427 -2.33 3.44 -41.53
N LEU A 428 -1.18 3.28 -40.84
CA LEU A 428 -0.02 2.51 -41.33
C LEU A 428 -0.09 1.03 -40.95
N ASN A 429 -1.25 0.56 -40.46
CA ASN A 429 -1.49 -0.81 -39.99
C ASN A 429 -0.59 -1.26 -38.83
N GLU A 430 0.01 -0.32 -38.10
CA GLU A 430 0.80 -0.58 -36.90
C GLU A 430 -0.12 -0.64 -35.68
N THR A 431 0.05 -1.67 -34.84
CA THR A 431 -0.70 -1.80 -33.59
C THR A 431 -0.35 -0.68 -32.62
N ILE A 432 -1.34 0.15 -32.28
CA ILE A 432 -1.23 1.25 -31.33
C ILE A 432 -1.45 0.73 -29.90
N PHE A 433 -2.50 -0.07 -29.70
CA PHE A 433 -2.91 -0.60 -28.40
C PHE A 433 -3.51 -2.00 -28.53
N VAL A 434 -3.12 -2.89 -27.63
CA VAL A 434 -3.86 -4.12 -27.31
C VAL A 434 -4.33 -3.99 -25.86
N ALA A 435 -5.64 -3.84 -25.66
CA ALA A 435 -6.25 -3.69 -24.35
C ALA A 435 -7.23 -4.83 -24.10
N LEU A 436 -7.09 -5.51 -22.95
CA LEU A 436 -7.90 -6.64 -22.54
C LEU A 436 -8.98 -6.16 -21.57
N TYR A 437 -10.19 -6.02 -22.07
CA TYR A 437 -11.37 -5.60 -21.33
C TYR A 437 -12.00 -6.78 -20.61
N SER A 438 -12.37 -6.54 -19.36
CA SER A 438 -13.14 -7.41 -18.49
C SER A 438 -13.84 -6.53 -17.46
N GLN A 439 -14.75 -7.11 -16.69
CA GLN A 439 -15.36 -6.46 -15.55
C GLN A 439 -15.26 -7.36 -14.33
N HIS A 440 -15.20 -6.77 -13.16
CA HIS A 440 -15.26 -7.51 -11.90
C HIS A 440 -16.12 -6.80 -10.88
N GLU A 441 -16.73 -7.58 -10.01
CA GLU A 441 -17.53 -7.07 -8.90
C GLU A 441 -16.75 -7.23 -7.59
N TYR A 442 -16.82 -6.21 -6.73
CA TYR A 442 -16.33 -6.31 -5.36
C TYR A 442 -17.11 -5.37 -4.43
N ASN A 443 -17.65 -5.89 -3.33
CA ASN A 443 -18.52 -5.17 -2.40
C ASN A 443 -19.71 -4.50 -3.10
N GLU A 444 -20.48 -5.26 -3.89
CA GLU A 444 -21.70 -4.78 -4.59
C GLU A 444 -21.41 -3.63 -5.57
N GLU A 445 -20.18 -3.52 -6.05
CA GLU A 445 -19.76 -2.51 -7.00
C GLU A 445 -19.02 -3.17 -8.17
N THR A 446 -19.51 -2.92 -9.38
CA THR A 446 -18.85 -3.35 -10.62
C THR A 446 -17.79 -2.35 -11.05
N TYR A 447 -16.63 -2.86 -11.44
CA TYR A 447 -15.48 -2.10 -11.93
C TYR A 447 -15.13 -2.54 -13.35
N MET A 448 -14.79 -1.56 -14.18
CA MET A 448 -14.26 -1.82 -15.52
C MET A 448 -12.76 -2.10 -15.37
N ASN A 449 -12.33 -3.29 -15.80
CA ASN A 449 -10.98 -3.81 -15.59
C ASN A 449 -10.28 -3.96 -16.93
N ILE A 450 -9.35 -3.04 -17.23
CA ILE A 450 -8.68 -2.95 -18.52
C ILE A 450 -7.20 -3.29 -18.32
N ALA A 451 -6.75 -4.43 -18.82
CA ALA A 451 -5.36 -4.83 -18.74
C ALA A 451 -4.62 -4.55 -20.05
N LEU A 452 -3.48 -3.90 -19.95
CA LEU A 452 -2.54 -3.66 -21.04
C LEU A 452 -1.32 -4.55 -20.79
N PRO A 453 -1.15 -5.63 -21.57
CA PRO A 453 0.08 -6.42 -21.52
C PRO A 453 1.29 -5.49 -21.74
N LEU A 454 2.34 -5.66 -20.93
CA LEU A 454 3.63 -4.99 -21.05
C LEU A 454 4.75 -6.05 -21.14
N PRO A 455 5.99 -5.68 -21.51
CA PRO A 455 7.11 -6.63 -21.44
C PRO A 455 7.30 -7.15 -20.01
N TYR A 456 7.13 -8.46 -19.81
CA TYR A 456 7.29 -9.16 -18.52
C TYR A 456 6.33 -8.75 -17.39
N ALA A 457 5.36 -7.89 -17.68
CA ALA A 457 4.39 -7.36 -16.72
C ALA A 457 3.04 -7.07 -17.41
N ASN A 458 2.07 -6.56 -16.67
CA ASN A 458 0.91 -5.90 -17.26
C ASN A 458 0.56 -4.66 -16.46
N MET A 459 0.02 -3.67 -17.15
CA MET A 459 -0.55 -2.49 -16.53
C MET A 459 -2.07 -2.61 -16.58
N THR A 460 -2.71 -2.67 -15.43
CA THR A 460 -4.17 -2.81 -15.32
C THR A 460 -4.78 -1.52 -14.79
N GLY A 461 -5.64 -0.90 -15.59
CA GLY A 461 -6.51 0.21 -15.19
C GLY A 461 -7.83 -0.35 -14.67
N ILE A 462 -8.11 -0.11 -13.39
CA ILE A 462 -9.40 -0.39 -12.77
C ILE A 462 -10.16 0.92 -12.67
N LEU A 463 -11.30 1.01 -13.36
CA LEU A 463 -12.07 2.22 -13.54
C LEU A 463 -13.48 2.08 -12.94
N LYS A 464 -14.01 3.19 -12.45
CA LYS A 464 -15.39 3.31 -11.99
C LYS A 464 -16.16 4.30 -12.84
N LEU A 465 -17.39 3.92 -13.18
CA LEU A 465 -18.33 4.75 -13.92
C LEU A 465 -19.06 5.70 -12.96
N ARG A 466 -19.34 6.91 -13.44
CA ARG A 466 -20.11 7.96 -12.76
C ARG A 466 -20.94 8.75 -13.76
N ASN A 467 -22.07 9.28 -13.33
CA ASN A 467 -22.79 10.29 -14.12
C ASN A 467 -22.33 11.70 -13.74
N ASP A 468 -22.24 12.57 -14.75
CA ASP A 468 -22.33 14.01 -14.58
C ASP A 468 -23.41 14.54 -15.53
N LYS A 469 -24.59 14.84 -15.00
CA LYS A 469 -25.79 15.13 -15.79
C LYS A 469 -26.08 13.98 -16.78
N LYS A 470 -26.01 14.24 -18.09
CA LYS A 470 -26.15 13.24 -19.17
C LYS A 470 -24.83 12.67 -19.67
N HIS A 471 -23.71 13.09 -19.09
CA HIS A 471 -22.38 12.67 -19.50
C HIS A 471 -21.93 11.43 -18.72
N LEU A 472 -21.14 10.60 -19.38
CA LEU A 472 -20.49 9.45 -18.76
C LEU A 472 -19.08 9.84 -18.33
N ILE A 473 -18.76 9.64 -17.06
CA ILE A 473 -17.41 9.77 -16.52
C ILE A 473 -16.88 8.38 -16.17
N ILE A 474 -15.70 8.03 -16.67
CA ILE A 474 -15.00 6.80 -16.31
C ILE A 474 -13.65 7.20 -15.69
N THR A 475 -13.36 6.78 -14.46
CA THR A 475 -12.15 7.26 -13.76
C THR A 475 -11.43 6.19 -12.95
N SER A 476 -10.10 6.22 -12.96
CA SER A 476 -9.23 5.45 -12.04
C SER A 476 -8.90 6.21 -10.75
N ARG A 477 -9.42 7.43 -10.59
CA ARG A 477 -9.13 8.27 -9.42
C ARG A 477 -9.80 7.68 -8.18
N LEU A 478 -8.97 7.16 -7.28
CA LEU A 478 -9.42 6.63 -6.00
C LEU A 478 -10.21 7.67 -5.20
N ARG A 479 -11.41 7.28 -4.79
CA ARG A 479 -12.34 8.07 -3.97
C ARG A 479 -11.74 8.46 -2.61
N ASN A 480 -12.31 9.49 -1.97
CA ASN A 480 -11.78 10.05 -0.72
C ASN A 480 -11.82 9.08 0.46
N SER A 481 -12.78 8.16 0.51
CA SER A 481 -12.82 7.11 1.53
C SER A 481 -11.64 6.13 1.43
N ALA A 482 -10.91 6.13 0.31
CA ALA A 482 -9.89 5.15 -0.05
C ALA A 482 -10.41 3.70 -0.11
N ARG A 483 -11.72 3.46 -0.03
CA ARG A 483 -12.37 2.14 -0.09
C ARG A 483 -12.90 1.87 -1.49
N GLY A 484 -12.02 1.40 -2.37
CA GLY A 484 -12.36 1.08 -3.75
C GLY A 484 -11.15 0.55 -4.51
N ASP A 485 -11.40 -0.07 -5.66
CA ASP A 485 -10.34 -0.64 -6.49
C ASP A 485 -9.77 0.34 -7.51
N GLU A 486 -10.38 1.52 -7.68
CA GLU A 486 -10.05 2.45 -8.76
C GLU A 486 -8.57 2.79 -8.73
N GLY A 487 -7.86 2.59 -9.83
CA GLY A 487 -6.43 2.86 -9.90
C GLY A 487 -5.77 2.22 -11.11
N ILE A 488 -4.53 2.64 -11.36
CA ILE A 488 -3.68 2.02 -12.37
C ILE A 488 -2.60 1.24 -11.63
N TYR A 489 -2.47 -0.04 -11.96
CA TYR A 489 -1.60 -0.98 -11.28
C TYR A 489 -0.61 -1.60 -12.26
N LEU A 490 0.64 -1.75 -11.84
CA LEU A 490 1.62 -2.59 -12.50
C LEU A 490 1.64 -3.94 -11.79
N HIS A 491 1.31 -5.01 -12.52
CA HIS A 491 1.25 -6.36 -12.00
C HIS A 491 2.31 -7.25 -12.66
N SER A 492 3.01 -8.02 -11.83
CA SER A 492 3.91 -9.09 -12.24
C SER A 492 3.71 -10.32 -11.34
N ARG A 493 4.48 -11.39 -11.59
CA ARG A 493 4.37 -12.65 -10.83
C ARG A 493 4.69 -12.45 -9.34
N PHE A 494 5.57 -11.52 -9.02
CA PHE A 494 6.10 -11.33 -7.67
C PHE A 494 5.47 -10.16 -6.91
N PHE A 495 4.89 -9.19 -7.61
CA PHE A 495 4.38 -7.97 -7.00
C PHE A 495 3.24 -7.35 -7.78
N THR A 496 2.43 -6.56 -7.08
CA THR A 496 1.45 -5.64 -7.64
C THR A 496 1.72 -4.27 -7.03
N ILE A 497 1.89 -3.25 -7.86
CA ILE A 497 2.19 -1.89 -7.41
C ILE A 497 1.15 -0.95 -7.99
N ARG A 498 0.54 -0.13 -7.15
CA ARG A 498 -0.28 0.98 -7.59
C ARG A 498 0.62 2.09 -8.12
N LEU A 499 0.48 2.42 -9.39
CA LEU A 499 1.24 3.49 -10.02
C LEU A 499 0.71 4.86 -9.56
N PRO A 500 1.55 5.90 -9.52
CA PRO A 500 1.15 7.28 -9.25
C PRO A 500 0.42 7.92 -10.46
N LEU A 501 -0.30 7.09 -11.21
CA LEU A 501 -1.08 7.48 -12.38
C LEU A 501 -2.56 7.50 -12.03
N THR A 502 -3.27 8.48 -12.57
CA THR A 502 -4.73 8.49 -12.59
C THR A 502 -5.20 8.94 -13.95
N GLU A 503 -6.40 8.52 -14.32
CA GLU A 503 -7.03 8.90 -15.56
C GLU A 503 -8.53 9.11 -15.40
N THR A 504 -9.08 9.94 -16.27
CA THR A 504 -10.51 10.23 -16.35
C THR A 504 -10.89 10.41 -17.80
N PHE A 505 -11.93 9.71 -18.22
CA PHE A 505 -12.62 9.91 -19.49
C PHE A 505 -13.93 10.63 -19.21
N THR A 506 -14.22 11.67 -19.99
CA THR A 506 -15.51 12.35 -20.00
C THR A 506 -16.11 12.19 -21.38
N ILE A 507 -17.17 11.43 -21.51
CA ILE A 507 -17.84 11.13 -22.78
C ILE A 507 -19.15 11.91 -22.85
N LYS A 508 -19.37 12.58 -23.98
CA LYS A 508 -20.54 13.42 -24.24
C LYS A 508 -21.08 13.15 -25.63
N GLU A 509 -22.39 13.14 -25.74
CA GLU A 509 -23.07 13.22 -27.03
C GLU A 509 -22.90 14.64 -27.59
N LYS A 510 -22.44 14.73 -28.85
CA LYS A 510 -22.32 15.98 -29.58
C LYS A 510 -23.52 16.16 -30.49
N ASP A 511 -23.80 15.14 -31.32
CA ASP A 511 -24.90 15.08 -32.28
C ASP A 511 -25.49 13.65 -32.29
N ALA A 512 -26.55 13.41 -33.08
CA ALA A 512 -27.30 12.14 -33.09
C ALA A 512 -26.48 10.89 -33.46
N THR A 513 -25.33 11.05 -34.12
CA THR A 513 -24.43 9.96 -34.56
C THR A 513 -22.98 10.16 -34.08
N MET A 514 -22.71 11.22 -33.33
CA MET A 514 -21.34 11.61 -32.96
C MET A 514 -21.19 11.83 -31.45
N LEU A 515 -20.22 11.13 -30.86
CA LEU A 515 -19.78 11.33 -29.49
C LEU A 515 -18.41 12.02 -29.46
N THR A 516 -18.17 12.75 -28.38
CA THR A 516 -16.86 13.30 -28.04
C THR A 516 -16.40 12.70 -26.72
N ALA A 517 -15.14 12.29 -26.64
CA ALA A 517 -14.55 11.84 -25.39
C ALA A 517 -13.26 12.60 -25.09
N HIS A 518 -13.20 13.17 -23.89
CA HIS A 518 -12.02 13.88 -23.41
C HIS A 518 -11.32 13.01 -22.34
N HIS A 519 -10.12 12.52 -22.65
CA HIS A 519 -9.32 11.68 -21.76
C HIS A 519 -8.17 12.48 -21.16
N GLN A 520 -8.08 12.48 -19.84
CA GLN A 520 -7.03 13.17 -19.10
C GLN A 520 -6.25 12.18 -18.26
N MET A 521 -4.92 12.32 -18.27
CA MET A 521 -4.04 11.52 -17.43
C MET A 521 -3.14 12.42 -16.57
N TRP A 522 -2.95 12.00 -15.32
CA TRP A 522 -2.11 12.67 -14.33
C TRP A 522 -1.05 11.71 -13.80
N LEU A 523 0.15 12.24 -13.59
CA LEU A 523 1.27 11.58 -12.95
C LEU A 523 1.64 12.38 -11.69
N PHE A 524 1.62 11.76 -10.52
CA PHE A 524 1.77 12.44 -9.22
C PHE A 524 0.80 13.62 -9.02
N GLY A 525 -0.38 13.58 -9.65
CA GLY A 525 -1.37 14.66 -9.60
C GLY A 525 -1.12 15.81 -10.58
N ALA A 526 0.02 15.86 -11.25
CA ALA A 526 0.27 16.79 -12.35
C ALA A 526 -0.26 16.21 -13.66
N LYS A 527 -1.05 16.99 -14.38
CA LYS A 527 -1.58 16.59 -15.69
C LYS A 527 -0.42 16.50 -16.68
N PHE A 528 -0.29 15.40 -17.41
CA PHE A 528 0.81 15.18 -18.35
C PHE A 528 0.36 14.89 -19.79
N LEU A 529 -0.85 14.38 -19.96
CA LEU A 529 -1.39 13.94 -21.24
C LEU A 529 -2.90 14.17 -21.29
N GLU A 530 -3.36 14.72 -22.41
CA GLU A 530 -4.77 14.84 -22.78
C GLU A 530 -4.98 14.23 -24.17
N ILE A 531 -6.09 13.54 -24.36
CA ILE A 531 -6.46 12.96 -25.65
C ILE A 531 -7.93 13.30 -25.91
N ASP A 532 -8.17 13.95 -27.04
CA ASP A 532 -9.50 14.28 -27.54
C ASP A 532 -9.90 13.25 -28.59
N TYR A 533 -11.02 12.58 -28.36
CA TYR A 533 -11.57 11.59 -29.27
C TYR A 533 -12.85 12.11 -29.93
N GLU A 534 -12.94 11.89 -31.23
CA GLU A 534 -14.19 11.95 -32.00
C GLU A 534 -14.59 10.51 -32.32
N ILE A 535 -15.81 10.15 -31.95
CA ILE A 535 -16.35 8.79 -32.09
C ILE A 535 -17.59 8.92 -32.96
N GLU A 536 -17.56 8.31 -34.13
CA GLU A 536 -18.58 8.44 -35.16
C GLU A 536 -19.17 7.07 -35.44
N GLN A 537 -20.50 6.97 -35.40
CA GLN A 537 -21.19 5.74 -35.79
C GLN A 537 -20.98 5.53 -37.30
N LYS A 538 -20.57 4.32 -37.70
CA LYS A 538 -20.41 3.98 -39.11
C LYS A 538 -21.78 4.03 -39.77
N GLU A 539 -21.89 4.70 -40.91
CA GLU A 539 -23.07 4.58 -41.74
C GLU A 539 -23.16 3.13 -42.22
N ASN A 540 -24.22 2.43 -41.85
CA ASN A 540 -24.58 1.16 -42.48
C ASN A 540 -24.84 1.46 -43.96
N ILE A 541 -23.85 1.15 -44.81
CA ILE A 541 -24.11 0.98 -46.24
C ILE A 541 -24.98 -0.27 -46.32
N ALA A 542 -26.29 -0.02 -46.42
CA ALA A 542 -27.34 -1.02 -46.52
C ALA A 542 -27.14 -1.95 -47.73
#